data_AF-A0A060XLI9-F1
#
_entry.id   AF-A0A060XLI9-F1
#
_cell.length_a   1.000
_cell.length_b   1.000
_cell.length_c   1.000
_cell.angle_alpha   90.00
_cell.angle_beta   90.00
_cell.angle_gamma   90.00
#
_symmetry.space_group_name_H-M   'P 1'
#
loop_
_entity.id
_entity.type
_entity.pdbx_description
1 polymer ?
#
loop_
_entity_poly.entity_id
_entity_poly.type
_entity_poly.pdbx_seq_one_letter_code
_entity_poly.pdbx_strand_id
1 'polypeptide(L)' 'MPPLAAMTPTKRFLMWIVTRGLVFGLLGSSGVGRAMCAQVGDWKTAKYIYEFGAKDIDGEDVALEKYRGFVCIITNVASK' A
#
# COMPACT_ATOMS: atom_id res chain seq x y z
N MET A 1 15.12 -32.19 25.51
CA MET A 1 15.95 -31.21 24.78
C MET A 1 17.41 -31.60 24.99
N PRO A 2 18.16 -31.99 23.94
CA PRO A 2 19.57 -32.33 24.09
C PRO A 2 20.44 -31.06 24.28
N PRO A 3 21.51 -31.11 25.08
CA PRO A 3 22.34 -29.95 25.40
C PRO A 3 23.11 -29.42 24.17
N LEU A 4 23.10 -28.10 23.99
CA LEU A 4 23.66 -27.30 22.88
C LEU A 4 25.20 -27.39 22.69
N ALA A 5 25.84 -28.33 23.38
CA ALA A 5 27.29 -28.50 23.44
C ALA A 5 27.85 -29.46 22.37
N ALA A 6 27.01 -30.24 21.68
CA ALA A 6 27.44 -31.25 20.71
C ALA A 6 27.30 -30.84 19.23
N MET A 7 27.23 -29.53 18.94
CA MET A 7 26.98 -29.04 17.58
C MET A 7 28.28 -28.53 16.91
N THR A 8 28.70 -29.19 15.83
CA THR A 8 29.88 -28.85 15.02
C THR A 8 29.84 -27.38 14.53
N PRO A 9 31.00 -26.73 14.33
CA PRO A 9 31.09 -25.29 14.03
C PRO A 9 30.28 -24.87 12.79
N THR A 10 30.13 -25.78 11.82
CA THR A 10 29.33 -25.61 10.61
C THR A 10 27.83 -25.42 10.89
N LYS A 11 27.26 -26.09 11.89
CA LYS A 11 25.84 -25.98 12.24
C LYS A 11 25.51 -24.73 13.06
N ARG A 12 26.48 -24.20 13.81
CA ARG A 12 26.36 -22.91 14.51
C ARG A 12 26.35 -21.73 13.53
N PHE A 13 27.14 -21.82 12.46
CA PHE A 13 27.19 -20.81 11.41
C PHE A 13 25.89 -20.77 10.60
N LEU A 14 25.34 -21.94 10.26
CA LEU A 14 24.05 -22.06 9.58
C LEU A 14 22.89 -21.52 10.43
N MET A 15 22.89 -21.77 11.74
CA MET A 15 21.88 -21.22 12.65
C MET A 15 21.94 -19.69 12.75
N TRP A 16 23.14 -19.09 12.74
CA TRP A 16 23.30 -17.63 12.75
C TRP A 16 22.76 -16.95 11.48
N ILE A 17 22.89 -17.61 10.32
CA ILE A 17 22.31 -17.16 9.04
C ILE A 17 20.77 -17.25 9.08
N VAL A 18 20.22 -18.38 9.54
CA VAL A 18 18.76 -18.61 9.57
C VAL A 18 18.08 -17.69 10.60
N THR A 19 18.67 -17.48 11.77
CA THR A 19 18.10 -16.61 12.82
C THR A 19 18.12 -15.13 12.42
N ARG A 20 19.05 -14.68 11.58
CA ARG A 20 19.08 -13.29 11.07
C ARG A 20 18.22 -13.07 9.84
N GLY A 21 18.04 -14.08 8.98
CA GLY A 21 17.11 -14.02 7.85
C GLY A 21 15.65 -13.85 8.29
N LEU A 22 15.26 -14.48 9.41
CA LEU A 22 13.91 -14.36 9.95
C LEU A 22 13.63 -12.96 10.56
N VAL A 23 14.65 -12.28 11.08
CA VAL A 23 14.51 -10.96 11.72
C VAL A 23 14.38 -9.82 10.69
N PHE A 24 14.95 -9.96 9.49
CA PHE A 24 14.77 -8.98 8.41
C PHE A 24 13.50 -9.19 7.56
N GLY A 25 12.88 -10.37 7.61
CA GLY A 25 11.65 -10.65 6.86
C GLY A 25 10.36 -10.05 7.46
N LEU A 26 10.40 -9.56 8.70
CA LEU A 26 9.22 -9.08 9.45
C LEU A 26 9.10 -7.56 9.57
N LEU A 27 10.06 -6.77 9.04
CA LEU A 27 9.99 -5.29 9.02
C LEU A 27 9.69 -4.70 7.64
N GLY A 28 9.31 -5.54 6.68
CA GLY A 28 9.03 -5.15 5.29
C GLY A 28 7.53 -5.08 4.93
N SER A 29 6.63 -4.92 5.90
CA SER A 29 5.19 -4.72 5.62
C SER A 29 4.80 -3.26 5.78
N SER A 30 5.43 -2.36 5.03
CA SER A 30 4.79 -1.08 4.73
C SER A 30 3.80 -1.32 3.61
N GLY A 31 2.68 -1.98 3.96
CA GLY A 31 1.49 -1.99 3.14
C GLY A 31 0.96 -0.57 3.06
N VAL A 32 1.46 0.19 2.09
CA VAL A 32 0.79 1.40 1.61
C VAL A 32 -0.51 0.91 1.00
N GLY A 33 -1.57 0.91 1.81
CA GLY A 33 -2.93 0.72 1.35
C GLY A 33 -3.30 1.87 0.44
N ARG A 34 -2.90 1.78 -0.84
CA ARG A 34 -3.45 2.62 -1.89
C ARG A 34 -4.95 2.36 -1.90
N ALA A 35 -5.74 3.36 -1.53
CA ALA A 35 -7.17 3.36 -1.80
C ALA A 35 -7.33 3.14 -3.32
N MET A 36 -7.80 1.96 -3.70
CA MET A 36 -8.02 1.60 -5.10
C MET A 36 -9.18 2.45 -5.62
N CYS A 37 -8.86 3.61 -6.18
CA CYS A 37 -9.83 4.42 -6.90
C CYS A 37 -10.12 3.75 -8.25
N ALA A 38 -11.39 3.70 -8.68
CA ALA A 38 -11.71 3.08 -9.97
C ALA A 38 -10.95 3.79 -11.10
N GLN A 39 -10.21 3.03 -11.90
CA GLN A 39 -9.47 3.55 -13.03
C GLN A 39 -10.40 3.79 -14.23
N VAL A 40 -9.93 4.64 -15.17
CA VAL A 40 -10.56 5.14 -16.41
C VAL A 40 -11.39 4.12 -17.22
N GLY A 41 -11.26 2.81 -17.03
CA GLY A 41 -12.05 1.80 -17.75
C GLY A 41 -13.55 1.78 -17.42
N ASP A 42 -13.94 2.19 -16.22
CA ASP A 42 -15.29 1.97 -15.66
C ASP A 42 -16.18 3.21 -15.64
N TRP A 43 -15.85 4.30 -16.34
CA TRP A 43 -16.67 5.52 -16.31
C TRP A 43 -18.11 5.31 -16.80
N LYS A 44 -18.35 4.30 -17.65
CA LYS A 44 -19.69 3.93 -18.14
C LYS A 44 -20.50 3.11 -17.14
N THR A 45 -19.84 2.41 -16.21
CA THR A 45 -20.48 1.55 -15.21
C THR A 45 -20.64 2.26 -13.86
N ALA A 46 -19.84 3.31 -13.64
CA ALA A 46 -19.88 4.10 -12.43
C ALA A 46 -21.23 4.82 -12.24
N LYS A 47 -21.78 4.75 -11.03
CA LYS A 47 -23.10 5.34 -10.70
C LYS A 47 -22.99 6.67 -9.98
N TYR A 48 -21.85 6.91 -9.33
CA TYR A 48 -21.63 8.07 -8.48
C TYR A 48 -20.22 8.63 -8.69
N ILE A 49 -20.06 9.94 -8.48
CA ILE A 49 -18.75 10.60 -8.56
C ILE A 49 -17.74 10.03 -7.54
N TYR A 50 -18.24 9.45 -6.45
CA TYR A 50 -17.46 8.93 -5.33
C TYR A 50 -16.64 7.67 -5.67
N GLU A 51 -17.01 6.98 -6.75
CA GLU A 51 -16.32 5.78 -7.23
C GLU A 51 -15.02 6.14 -7.97
N PHE A 52 -14.82 7.42 -8.29
CA PHE A 52 -13.63 7.92 -8.97
C PHE A 52 -12.58 8.46 -8.00
N GLY A 53 -11.33 8.45 -8.47
CA GLY A 53 -10.25 9.22 -7.90
C GLY A 53 -9.76 10.27 -8.90
N ALA A 54 -9.18 11.34 -8.38
CA ALA A 54 -8.52 12.36 -9.16
C ALA A 54 -7.15 12.65 -8.56
N LYS A 55 -6.19 12.96 -9.43
CA LYS A 55 -4.89 13.46 -9.02
C LYS A 55 -5.06 14.91 -8.57
N ASP A 56 -4.62 15.24 -7.38
CA ASP A 56 -4.63 16.62 -6.90
C ASP A 56 -3.47 17.45 -7.47
N ILE A 57 -3.39 18.71 -7.07
CA ILE A 57 -2.34 19.66 -7.51
C ILE A 57 -0.96 19.32 -6.96
N ASP A 58 -0.89 18.57 -5.87
CA ASP A 58 0.35 18.11 -5.23
C ASP A 58 0.85 16.81 -5.87
N GLY A 59 0.01 16.16 -6.67
CA GLY A 59 0.33 14.98 -7.44
C GLY A 59 -0.08 13.67 -6.76
N GLU A 60 -0.90 13.72 -5.71
CA GLU A 60 -1.40 12.57 -4.99
C GLU A 60 -2.74 12.09 -5.55
N ASP A 61 -2.95 10.77 -5.56
CA ASP A 61 -4.23 10.19 -5.99
C ASP A 61 -5.25 10.29 -4.85
N VAL A 62 -6.28 11.10 -5.04
CA VAL A 62 -7.31 11.39 -4.06
C VAL A 62 -8.65 10.77 -4.47
N ALA A 63 -9.19 9.90 -3.61
CA ALA A 63 -10.54 9.36 -3.77
C ALA A 63 -11.60 10.46 -3.57
N LEU A 64 -12.58 10.56 -4.47
CA LEU A 64 -13.68 11.51 -4.35
C LEU A 64 -14.72 11.07 -3.30
N GLU A 65 -14.68 9.81 -2.85
CA GLU A 65 -15.46 9.28 -1.73
C GLU A 65 -15.41 10.15 -0.47
N LYS A 66 -14.29 10.84 -0.23
CA LYS A 66 -14.14 11.74 0.93
C LYS A 66 -15.14 12.90 0.96
N TYR A 67 -15.81 13.19 -0.16
CA TYR A 67 -16.82 14.25 -0.28
C TYR A 67 -18.26 13.75 -0.14
N ARG A 68 -18.48 12.49 0.26
CA ARG A 68 -19.85 12.00 0.54
C ARG A 68 -20.52 12.84 1.61
N GLY A 69 -21.78 13.19 1.37
CA GLY A 69 -22.58 14.03 2.27
C GLY A 69 -22.37 15.53 2.08
N PHE A 70 -21.49 15.95 1.17
CA PHE A 70 -21.29 17.36 0.81
C PHE A 70 -21.84 17.67 -0.58
N VAL A 71 -22.34 18.89 -0.76
CA VAL A 71 -22.68 19.41 -2.09
C VAL A 71 -21.37 19.79 -2.80
N CYS A 72 -21.12 19.18 -3.96
CA CYS A 72 -19.88 19.36 -4.73
C CYS A 72 -20.15 20.12 -6.03
N ILE A 73 -19.24 21.01 -6.41
CA ILE A 73 -19.22 21.66 -7.73
C ILE A 73 -17.97 21.17 -8.47
N ILE A 74 -18.17 20.65 -9.69
CA ILE A 74 -17.09 20.24 -10.58
C ILE A 74 -16.99 21.28 -11.69
N THR A 75 -15.82 21.90 -11.85
CA THR A 75 -15.58 22.93 -12.86
C THR A 75 -14.29 22.64 -13.62
N ASN A 76 -14.28 23.00 -14.90
CA ASN A 76 -13.07 23.02 -15.71
C ASN A 76 -12.50 24.44 -15.69
N VAL A 77 -11.25 24.59 -15.25
CA VAL A 77 -10.55 25.88 -15.20
C VAL A 77 -9.53 25.93 -16.34
N ALA A 78 -9.55 27.00 -17.12
CA ALA A 78 -8.54 27.31 -18.14
C ALA A 78 -7.98 28.71 -17.90
N SER A 79 -6.65 28.84 -17.83
CA SER A 79 -5.96 30.13 -17.80
C SER A 79 -5.49 30.54 -19.20
N LYS A 80 -5.37 31.85 -19.43
CA LYS A 80 -4.95 32.44 -20.71
C LYS A 80 -3.44 32.36 -20.92
#